data_AF-A0A7U4E501-F1
#
_entry.id   AF-A0A7U4E501-F1
#
_cell.length_a   1.000
_cell.length_b   1.000
_cell.length_c   1.000
_cell.angle_alpha   90.00
_cell.angle_beta   90.00
_cell.angle_gamma   90.00
#
_symmetry.space_group_name_H-M   'P 1'
#
loop_
_entity.id
_entity.type
_entity.pdbx_description
1 polymer ?
#
loop_
_entity_poly.entity_id
_entity_poly.type
_entity_poly.pdbx_seq_one_letter_code
_entity_poly.pdbx_strand_id
1 'polypeptide(L)'
;MPDYTQIFDGDCPITKPEFEAWHRQTVLEMVIETPNVTVGWAAKVLNFFLKTTVNVAGFGRPDLFKWIHPVIDKGLWEGIADAYKDRRDILEKTHYRQKVKDIVTYNDYQTIIEGLELIAQERGYLPVDVEEFWKEK
;
A
#
# COMPACT_ATOMS: atom_id res chain seq x y z
N MET A 1 18.35 1.58 -6.78
CA MET A 1 17.21 1.18 -7.69
C MET A 1 16.65 -0.12 -7.15
N PRO A 2 15.31 -0.23 -6.95
CA PRO A 2 14.72 -1.42 -6.36
C PRO A 2 15.03 -2.69 -7.16
N ASP A 3 15.32 -3.77 -6.46
CA ASP A 3 15.44 -5.10 -7.05
C ASP A 3 14.04 -5.69 -7.29
N TYR A 4 13.53 -5.53 -8.50
CA TYR A 4 12.21 -6.02 -8.89
C TYR A 4 12.19 -7.50 -9.29
N THR A 5 13.35 -8.14 -9.49
CA THR A 5 13.37 -9.54 -9.99
C THR A 5 12.69 -10.49 -9.01
N GLN A 6 12.74 -10.20 -7.71
CA GLN A 6 12.11 -11.01 -6.65
C GLN A 6 10.58 -11.12 -6.78
N ILE A 7 9.94 -10.10 -7.37
CA ILE A 7 8.48 -10.05 -7.53
C ILE A 7 8.02 -10.20 -8.98
N PHE A 8 8.88 -9.87 -9.95
CA PHE A 8 8.55 -9.96 -11.38
C PHE A 8 8.96 -11.27 -12.03
N ASP A 9 10.05 -11.88 -11.57
CA ASP A 9 10.59 -13.08 -12.20
C ASP A 9 10.22 -14.33 -11.40
N GLY A 10 9.72 -15.35 -12.10
CA GLY A 10 9.45 -16.67 -11.54
C GLY A 10 8.06 -17.21 -11.85
N ASP A 11 7.98 -18.53 -11.96
CA ASP A 11 6.74 -19.23 -12.37
C ASP A 11 5.86 -19.65 -11.18
N CYS A 12 6.38 -19.54 -9.95
CA CYS A 12 5.64 -19.89 -8.73
C CYS A 12 4.84 -18.69 -8.20
N PRO A 13 3.58 -18.89 -7.76
CA PRO A 13 2.80 -17.84 -7.11
C PRO A 13 3.57 -17.20 -5.97
N ILE A 14 3.58 -15.87 -5.92
CA ILE A 14 4.15 -15.15 -4.78
C ILE A 14 3.16 -15.17 -3.62
N THR A 15 3.67 -15.42 -2.42
CA THR A 15 2.86 -15.38 -1.19
C THR A 15 2.83 -13.97 -0.61
N LYS A 16 1.80 -13.69 0.21
CA LYS A 16 1.71 -12.42 0.94
C LYS A 16 2.97 -12.11 1.78
N PRO A 17 3.52 -13.05 2.59
CA PRO A 17 4.72 -12.76 3.38
C PRO A 17 5.96 -12.45 2.54
N GLU A 18 6.13 -13.10 1.37
CA GLU A 18 7.22 -12.79 0.44
C GLU A 18 7.08 -11.36 -0.08
N PHE A 19 5.88 -10.98 -0.54
CA PHE A 19 5.60 -9.63 -1.02
C PHE A 19 5.82 -8.58 0.09
N GLU A 20 5.31 -8.80 1.29
CA GLU A 20 5.45 -7.88 2.42
C GLU A 20 6.92 -7.68 2.83
N ALA A 21 7.70 -8.77 2.85
CA ALA A 21 9.13 -8.72 3.17
C ALA A 21 9.90 -7.91 2.10
N TRP A 22 9.64 -8.19 0.82
CA TRP A 22 10.22 -7.45 -0.29
C TRP A 22 9.85 -5.96 -0.25
N HIS A 23 8.56 -5.66 -0.12
CA HIS A 23 8.05 -4.29 -0.10
C HIS A 23 8.67 -3.49 1.06
N ARG A 24 8.77 -4.10 2.24
CA ARG A 24 9.43 -3.49 3.40
C ARG A 24 10.88 -3.15 3.12
N GLN A 25 11.63 -4.12 2.60
CA GLN A 25 13.04 -3.92 2.28
C GLN A 25 13.22 -2.79 1.25
N THR A 26 12.46 -2.83 0.15
CA THR A 26 12.53 -1.82 -0.92
C THR A 26 12.18 -0.42 -0.41
N VAL A 27 11.14 -0.25 0.39
CA VAL A 27 10.76 1.07 0.93
C VAL A 27 11.87 1.63 1.82
N LEU A 28 12.47 0.79 2.68
CA LEU A 28 13.56 1.23 3.56
C LEU A 28 14.82 1.60 2.75
N GLU A 29 15.15 0.84 1.70
CA GLU A 29 16.24 1.17 0.79
C GLU A 29 15.98 2.50 0.06
N MET A 30 14.78 2.74 -0.44
CA MET A 30 14.42 4.01 -1.10
C MET A 30 14.60 5.22 -0.17
N VAL A 31 14.27 5.07 1.11
CA VAL A 31 14.47 6.11 2.14
C VAL A 31 15.95 6.35 2.42
N ILE A 32 16.78 5.30 2.45
CA ILE A 32 18.23 5.41 2.63
C ILE A 32 18.89 6.08 1.42
N GLU A 33 18.48 5.71 0.19
CA GLU A 33 19.04 6.23 -1.05
C GLU A 33 18.61 7.67 -1.36
N THR A 34 17.47 8.13 -0.81
CA THR A 34 16.89 9.45 -1.14
C THR A 34 16.75 10.35 0.09
N PRO A 35 17.72 11.24 0.35
CA PRO A 35 17.64 12.19 1.45
C PRO A 35 16.35 13.02 1.39
N ASN A 36 15.64 13.14 2.52
CA ASN A 36 14.36 13.85 2.71
C ASN A 36 13.08 13.13 2.25
N VAL A 37 13.16 11.87 1.81
CA VAL A 37 11.95 11.05 1.56
C VAL A 37 11.56 10.33 2.84
N THR A 38 10.28 10.45 3.23
CA THR A 38 9.72 9.67 4.33
C THR A 38 9.23 8.32 3.83
N VAL A 39 9.04 7.36 4.75
CA VAL A 39 8.48 6.04 4.43
C VAL A 39 7.16 6.16 3.65
N GLY A 40 6.27 7.07 4.07
CA GLY A 40 5.00 7.28 3.35
C GLY A 40 5.19 7.72 1.90
N TRP A 41 6.14 8.61 1.61
CA TRP A 41 6.43 9.03 0.25
C TRP A 41 7.07 7.92 -0.58
N ALA A 42 8.05 7.19 -0.02
CA ALA A 42 8.66 6.05 -0.69
C ALA A 42 7.63 4.97 -1.03
N ALA A 43 6.80 4.58 -0.07
CA ALA A 43 5.73 3.61 -0.28
C ALA A 43 4.67 4.10 -1.27
N LYS A 44 4.30 5.39 -1.23
CA LYS A 44 3.37 5.98 -2.22
C LYS A 44 3.90 5.85 -3.66
N VAL A 45 5.17 6.19 -3.87
CA VAL A 45 5.81 6.08 -5.19
C VAL A 45 5.88 4.63 -5.66
N LEU A 46 6.30 3.72 -4.77
CA LEU A 46 6.38 2.30 -5.07
C LEU A 46 5.01 1.71 -5.42
N ASN A 47 3.97 1.98 -4.61
CA ASN A 47 2.62 1.49 -4.85
C ASN A 47 2.02 2.04 -6.13
N PHE A 48 2.28 3.31 -6.48
CA PHE A 48 1.83 3.88 -7.74
C PHE A 48 2.45 3.16 -8.95
N PHE A 49 3.75 2.88 -8.88
CA PHE A 49 4.44 2.08 -9.88
C PHE A 49 3.86 0.66 -9.96
N LEU A 50 3.72 -0.04 -8.83
CA LEU A 50 3.22 -1.42 -8.78
C LEU A 50 1.78 -1.53 -9.27
N LYS A 51 0.90 -0.61 -8.90
CA LYS A 51 -0.48 -0.56 -9.41
C LYS A 51 -0.49 -0.48 -10.94
N THR A 52 0.36 0.36 -11.52
CA THR A 52 0.43 0.52 -12.98
C THR A 52 1.02 -0.74 -13.63
N THR A 53 2.14 -1.24 -13.12
CA THR A 53 2.88 -2.35 -13.74
C THR A 53 2.16 -3.69 -13.57
N VAL A 54 1.63 -3.96 -12.38
CA VAL A 54 1.01 -5.25 -12.04
C VAL A 54 -0.47 -5.25 -12.38
N ASN A 55 -1.23 -4.26 -11.92
CA ASN A 55 -2.69 -4.31 -12.05
C ASN A 55 -3.16 -3.83 -13.43
N VAL A 56 -2.49 -2.85 -14.04
CA VAL A 56 -2.87 -2.35 -15.38
C VAL A 56 -2.17 -3.13 -16.48
N ALA A 57 -0.86 -3.37 -16.36
CA ALA A 57 -0.08 -4.02 -17.42
C ALA A 57 0.10 -5.54 -17.24
N GLY A 58 -0.31 -6.13 -16.10
CA GLY A 58 -0.30 -7.58 -15.89
C GLY A 58 1.08 -8.21 -15.69
N PHE A 59 2.10 -7.42 -15.35
CA PHE A 59 3.45 -7.93 -15.07
C PHE A 59 3.54 -8.48 -13.65
N GLY A 60 4.33 -9.53 -13.45
CA GLY A 60 4.60 -10.09 -12.13
C GLY A 60 4.61 -11.60 -12.10
N ARG A 61 5.15 -12.16 -11.01
CA ARG A 61 4.89 -13.54 -10.61
C ARG A 61 3.38 -13.78 -10.49
N PRO A 62 2.90 -15.04 -10.67
CA PRO A 62 1.49 -15.36 -10.45
C PRO A 62 1.01 -14.89 -9.08
N ASP A 63 -0.26 -14.47 -9.00
CA ASP A 63 -0.92 -13.96 -7.80
C ASP A 63 -0.37 -12.65 -7.20
N LEU A 64 0.65 -12.01 -7.78
CA LEU A 64 1.20 -10.75 -7.28
C LEU A 64 0.13 -9.65 -7.14
N PHE A 65 -0.79 -9.55 -8.11
CA PHE A 65 -1.87 -8.57 -8.12
C PHE A 65 -2.75 -8.63 -6.86
N LYS A 66 -2.84 -9.79 -6.18
CA LYS A 66 -3.64 -9.97 -4.96
C LYS A 66 -3.05 -9.24 -3.76
N TRP A 67 -1.77 -8.91 -3.79
CA TRP A 67 -1.04 -8.38 -2.64
C TRP A 67 -0.69 -6.90 -2.79
N ILE A 68 -0.93 -6.29 -3.95
CA ILE A 68 -0.59 -4.88 -4.20
C ILE A 68 -1.33 -3.98 -3.23
N HIS A 69 -0.57 -3.24 -2.42
CA HIS A 69 -1.10 -2.26 -1.51
C HIS A 69 -1.69 -1.06 -2.25
N PRO A 70 -2.77 -0.46 -1.73
CA PRO A 70 -3.34 0.76 -2.30
C PRO A 70 -2.38 1.96 -2.13
N VAL A 71 -2.55 2.96 -2.99
CA VAL A 71 -1.89 4.26 -2.89
C VAL A 71 -2.57 5.09 -1.80
N ILE A 72 -1.85 5.35 -0.71
CA ILE A 72 -2.35 6.15 0.40
C ILE A 72 -2.17 7.63 0.10
N ASP A 73 -3.27 8.39 0.11
CA ASP A 73 -3.22 9.85 0.14
C ASP A 73 -4.45 10.51 0.74
N LYS A 74 -4.47 11.85 0.68
CA LYS A 74 -5.53 12.68 1.25
C LYS A 74 -6.93 12.28 0.75
N GLY A 75 -7.10 12.06 -0.55
CA GLY A 75 -8.41 11.77 -1.12
C GLY A 75 -8.92 10.39 -0.69
N LEU A 76 -8.03 9.41 -0.57
CA LEU A 76 -8.37 8.09 -0.04
C LEU A 76 -8.79 8.17 1.44
N TRP A 77 -8.03 8.89 2.26
CA TRP A 77 -8.40 9.10 3.67
C TRP A 77 -9.75 9.80 3.82
N GLU A 78 -10.00 10.89 3.08
CA GLU A 78 -11.28 11.60 3.11
C GLU A 78 -12.46 10.71 2.65
N GLY A 79 -12.20 9.78 1.73
CA GLY A 79 -13.15 8.75 1.33
C GLY A 79 -13.51 7.78 2.43
N ILE A 80 -12.48 7.19 3.04
CA ILE A 80 -12.62 6.22 4.12
C ILE A 80 -13.28 6.86 5.34
N ALA A 81 -12.86 8.07 5.73
CA ALA A 81 -13.44 8.80 6.86
C ALA A 81 -14.96 8.96 6.73
N ASP A 82 -15.45 9.27 5.52
CA ASP A 82 -16.87 9.42 5.25
C ASP A 82 -17.61 8.08 5.25
N ALA A 83 -17.05 7.07 4.57
CA ALA A 83 -17.67 5.75 4.44
C ALA A 83 -17.69 4.97 5.77
N TYR A 84 -16.70 5.20 6.64
CA TYR A 84 -16.46 4.45 7.88
C TYR A 84 -16.53 5.32 9.14
N LYS A 85 -17.25 6.45 9.10
CA LYS A 85 -17.36 7.41 10.22
C LYS A 85 -17.71 6.82 11.59
N ASP A 86 -18.46 5.71 11.61
CA ASP A 86 -18.93 5.03 12.83
C ASP A 86 -18.06 3.81 13.22
N ARG A 87 -17.00 3.51 12.46
CA ARG A 87 -16.11 2.35 12.64
C ARG A 87 -14.75 2.75 13.19
N ARG A 88 -14.70 2.91 14.52
CA ARG A 88 -13.49 3.34 15.24
C ARG A 88 -12.29 2.42 15.02
N ASP A 89 -12.51 1.11 14.95
CA ASP A 89 -11.48 0.10 14.70
C ASP A 89 -10.71 0.35 13.38
N ILE A 90 -11.43 0.77 12.33
CA ILE A 90 -10.85 1.12 11.03
C ILE A 90 -10.20 2.50 11.07
N LEU A 91 -10.89 3.50 11.64
CA LEU A 91 -10.40 4.88 11.66
C LEU A 91 -9.14 5.05 12.53
N GLU A 92 -9.05 4.37 13.67
CA GLU A 92 -7.89 4.41 14.56
C GLU A 92 -6.62 3.88 13.88
N LYS A 93 -6.76 2.89 12.98
CA LYS A 93 -5.65 2.36 12.17
C LYS A 93 -5.35 3.23 10.95
N THR A 94 -6.35 3.48 10.12
CA THR A 94 -6.19 4.15 8.81
C THR A 94 -5.82 5.62 8.94
N HIS A 95 -6.28 6.30 9.98
CA HIS A 95 -6.07 7.73 10.22
C HIS A 95 -5.09 8.04 11.36
N TYR A 96 -4.34 7.01 11.82
CA TYR A 96 -3.27 7.17 12.81
C TYR A 96 -2.27 8.27 12.40
N ARG A 97 -2.00 8.40 11.09
CA ARG A 97 -1.36 9.57 10.47
C ARG A 97 -2.30 10.15 9.42
N GLN A 98 -2.33 11.48 9.30
CA GLN A 98 -3.24 12.18 8.37
C GLN A 98 -2.52 12.88 7.20
N LYS A 99 -1.19 12.73 7.11
CA LYS A 99 -0.38 13.22 5.99
C LYS A 99 0.66 12.18 5.63
N VAL A 100 0.86 11.97 4.33
CA VAL A 100 1.84 11.00 3.81
C VAL A 100 3.26 11.28 4.36
N LYS A 101 3.61 12.57 4.49
CA LYS A 101 4.90 12.99 5.07
C LYS A 101 5.07 12.68 6.56
N ASP A 102 3.99 12.41 7.29
CA ASP A 102 4.05 12.10 8.73
C ASP A 102 4.20 10.59 8.99
N ILE A 103 4.20 9.77 7.93
CA ILE A 103 4.50 8.33 7.98
C ILE A 103 6.03 8.19 7.86
N VAL A 104 6.71 8.05 9.00
CA VAL A 104 8.17 8.12 9.10
C VAL A 104 8.84 6.77 9.34
N THR A 105 8.11 5.80 9.90
CA THR A 105 8.57 4.42 10.06
C THR A 105 7.74 3.45 9.23
N TYR A 106 8.32 2.29 8.91
CA TYR A 106 7.56 1.23 8.24
C TYR A 106 6.40 0.70 9.10
N ASN A 107 6.51 0.77 10.44
CA ASN A 107 5.42 0.39 11.33
C ASN A 107 4.24 1.38 11.27
N ASP A 108 4.49 2.69 11.07
CA ASP A 108 3.42 3.66 10.80
C ASP A 108 2.65 3.24 9.53
N TYR A 109 3.39 2.91 8.47
CA TYR A 109 2.83 2.48 7.19
C TYR A 109 2.04 1.18 7.32
N GLN A 110 2.64 0.17 7.97
CA GLN A 110 2.02 -1.15 8.16
C GLN A 110 0.71 -1.04 8.95
N THR A 111 0.66 -0.20 10.00
CA THR A 111 -0.58 0.03 10.77
C THR A 111 -1.71 0.54 9.89
N ILE A 112 -1.40 1.42 8.93
CA ILE A 112 -2.39 1.93 7.98
C ILE A 112 -2.83 0.82 7.02
N ILE A 113 -1.90 0.06 6.45
CA ILE A 113 -2.19 -1.06 5.56
C ILE A 113 -3.09 -2.10 6.24
N GLU A 114 -2.81 -2.48 7.48
CA GLU A 114 -3.69 -3.37 8.26
C GLU A 114 -5.12 -2.81 8.38
N GLY A 115 -5.26 -1.50 8.58
CA GLY A 115 -6.57 -0.84 8.59
C GLY A 115 -7.29 -0.94 7.24
N LEU A 116 -6.56 -0.81 6.13
CA LEU A 116 -7.11 -0.96 4.78
C LEU A 116 -7.44 -2.43 4.47
N GLU A 117 -6.68 -3.38 4.99
CA GLU A 117 -6.99 -4.81 4.87
C GLU A 117 -8.28 -5.19 5.58
N LEU A 118 -8.60 -4.57 6.72
CA LEU A 118 -9.91 -4.76 7.38
C LEU A 118 -11.05 -4.31 6.47
N ILE A 119 -10.89 -3.17 5.80
CA ILE A 119 -11.87 -2.69 4.81
C ILE A 119 -11.98 -3.68 3.65
N ALA A 120 -10.84 -4.12 3.10
CA ALA A 120 -10.82 -5.05 1.98
C ALA A 120 -11.52 -6.38 2.32
N GLN A 121 -11.25 -6.92 3.51
CA GLN A 121 -11.90 -8.14 4.01
C GLN A 121 -13.41 -7.97 4.16
N GLU A 122 -13.85 -6.85 4.75
CA GLU A 122 -15.28 -6.55 4.93
C GLU A 122 -16.03 -6.47 3.59
N ARG A 123 -15.37 -5.92 2.56
CA ARG A 123 -15.95 -5.72 1.23
C ARG A 123 -15.79 -6.91 0.28
N GLY A 124 -14.96 -7.90 0.63
CA GLY A 124 -14.60 -9.00 -0.25
C GLY A 124 -13.67 -8.57 -1.40
N TYR A 125 -12.82 -7.60 -1.13
CA TYR A 125 -11.95 -6.91 -2.08
C TYR A 125 -10.50 -7.38 -2.00
N LEU A 126 -9.73 -7.10 -3.06
CA LEU A 126 -8.28 -7.07 -2.95
C LEU A 126 -7.82 -5.78 -2.25
N PRO A 127 -6.60 -5.75 -1.66
CA PRO A 127 -6.11 -4.58 -0.96
C PRO A 127 -6.14 -3.29 -1.81
N VAL A 128 -5.79 -3.40 -3.11
CA VAL A 128 -5.80 -2.26 -4.03
C VAL A 128 -7.20 -1.72 -4.34
N ASP A 129 -8.25 -2.54 -4.25
CA ASP A 129 -9.61 -2.13 -4.60
C ASP A 129 -10.22 -1.17 -3.56
N VAL A 130 -9.60 -1.06 -2.38
CA VAL A 130 -9.95 -0.04 -1.37
C VAL A 130 -9.80 1.39 -1.94
N GLU A 131 -9.05 1.56 -3.03
CA GLU A 131 -9.02 2.83 -3.76
C GLU A 131 -10.38 3.25 -4.35
N GLU A 132 -11.43 2.41 -4.34
CA GLU A 132 -12.79 2.84 -4.70
C GLU A 132 -13.31 4.02 -3.85
N PHE A 133 -12.81 4.16 -2.62
CA PHE A 133 -13.21 5.24 -1.72
C PHE A 133 -12.56 6.56 -2.10
N TRP A 134 -11.60 6.56 -3.03
CA TRP A 134 -10.84 7.76 -3.37
C TRP A 134 -11.75 8.86 -3.89
N LYS A 135 -11.81 9.97 -3.15
CA LYS A 135 -12.50 11.17 -3.62
C LYS A 135 -11.64 11.94 -4.59
N GLU A 136 -12.15 12.12 -5.80
CA GLU A 136 -11.63 13.12 -6.73
C GLU A 136 -11.92 14.52 -6.16
N LYS A 137 -10.96 15.43 -6.32
CA LYS A 137 -11.16 16.84 -6.01
C LYS A 137 -11.70 17.58 -7.22
#